data_AF-A0AAE2ZXB8-F1
#
_entry.id   AF-A0AAE2ZXB8-F1
#
_cell.length_a   1.000
_cell.length_b   1.000
_cell.length_c   1.000
_cell.angle_alpha   90.00
_cell.angle_beta   90.00
_cell.angle_gamma   90.00
#
_symmetry.space_group_name_H-M   'P 1'
#
loop_
_entity.id
_entity.type
_entity.pdbx_description
1 polymer ?
#
loop_
_entity_poly.entity_id
_entity_poly.type
_entity_poly.pdbx_seq_one_letter_code
_entity_poly.pdbx_strand_id
1 'polypeptide(L)'
;MKVLLVNGSGHAKGCTYTALEEVAGALEKNGIETEIIQVGTQPIAGCIGCNACLKNGKCFREDGVNEFVEKAKTADGFVFGSPVHYASASGMITSFLDRAFYGKSALFQGKPGACIVSCRRGGASAAFDQLNKYFTINCMPVVSSQYWNQVHGNTPEEVKQDLEGMQTMRTLGNNMAWLLKCIAAGKAAGVDFPEREPAQKTNFIR
;
A
#
# COMPACT_ATOMS: atom_id res chain seq x y z
N MET A 1 -3.91 -15.63 7.29
CA MET A 1 -4.07 -14.34 6.60
C MET A 1 -2.70 -13.71 6.47
N LYS A 2 -2.39 -13.08 5.33
CA LYS A 2 -1.09 -12.47 5.03
C LYS A 2 -1.24 -11.04 4.54
N VAL A 3 -0.40 -10.13 5.05
CA VAL A 3 -0.30 -8.74 4.60
C VAL A 3 1.07 -8.49 3.97
N LEU A 4 1.08 -7.93 2.76
CA LEU A 4 2.30 -7.46 2.13
C LEU A 4 2.51 -5.98 2.44
N LEU A 5 3.68 -5.64 2.96
CA LEU A 5 4.09 -4.27 3.20
C LEU A 5 5.15 -3.89 2.17
N VAL A 6 5.02 -2.76 1.50
CA VAL A 6 5.99 -2.34 0.47
C VAL A 6 6.73 -1.10 0.96
N ASN A 7 8.05 -1.20 1.11
CA ASN A 7 8.90 -0.05 1.42
C ASN A 7 9.36 0.65 0.14
N GLY A 8 8.74 1.80 -0.15
CA GLY A 8 9.07 2.67 -1.28
C GLY A 8 10.27 3.61 -1.05
N SER A 9 11.00 3.45 0.05
CA SER A 9 12.25 4.17 0.32
C SER A 9 13.44 3.46 -0.31
N GLY A 10 14.43 4.23 -0.78
CA GLY A 10 15.73 3.69 -1.18
C GLY A 10 16.51 3.09 0.00
N HIS A 11 16.22 3.49 1.23
CA HIS A 11 16.86 2.96 2.43
C HIS A 11 16.10 1.76 2.98
N ALA A 12 16.71 0.58 2.87
CA ALA A 12 16.10 -0.69 3.29
C ALA A 12 15.75 -0.75 4.79
N LYS A 13 16.47 0.01 5.63
CA LYS A 13 16.22 0.14 7.08
C LYS A 13 16.13 1.60 7.51
N GLY A 14 15.51 2.45 6.68
CA GLY A 14 15.32 3.88 6.96
C GLY A 14 13.99 4.22 7.66
N CYS A 15 13.66 5.51 7.75
CA CYS A 15 12.47 6.02 8.43
C CYS A 15 11.14 5.35 8.00
N THR A 16 10.91 5.20 6.69
CA THR A 16 9.73 4.51 6.15
C THR A 16 9.68 3.05 6.57
N TYR A 17 10.83 2.35 6.56
CA TYR A 17 10.92 0.97 7.02
C TYR A 17 10.56 0.86 8.51
N THR A 18 11.09 1.76 9.35
CA THR A 18 10.79 1.79 10.79
C THR A 18 9.31 1.92 11.08
N ALA A 19 8.59 2.77 10.33
CA ALA A 19 7.14 2.88 10.45
C ALA A 19 6.41 1.61 9.97
N LEU A 20 6.84 1.01 8.86
CA LEU A 20 6.28 -0.24 8.36
C LEU A 20 6.50 -1.41 9.33
N GLU A 21 7.67 -1.47 9.97
CA GLU A 21 8.01 -2.47 10.98
C GLU A 21 7.08 -2.37 12.20
N GLU A 22 6.71 -1.14 12.61
CA GLU A 22 5.75 -0.94 13.70
C GLU A 22 4.33 -1.43 13.33
N VAL A 23 3.90 -1.19 12.08
CA VAL A 23 2.63 -1.73 11.55
C VAL A 23 2.68 -3.26 11.50
N ALA A 24 3.78 -3.81 10.97
CA ALA A 24 4.02 -5.25 10.85
C ALA A 24 3.97 -5.94 12.22
N GLY A 25 4.69 -5.40 13.22
CA GLY A 25 4.69 -5.94 14.56
C GLY A 25 3.31 -5.94 15.23
N ALA A 26 2.46 -4.95 14.94
CA ALA A 26 1.07 -4.94 15.42
C ALA A 26 0.19 -5.99 14.72
N LEU A 27 0.36 -6.18 13.41
CA LEU A 27 -0.31 -7.25 12.65
C LEU A 27 0.10 -8.64 13.15
N GLU A 28 1.39 -8.88 13.37
CA GLU A 28 1.94 -10.15 13.84
C GLU A 28 1.46 -10.51 15.25
N LYS A 29 1.42 -9.53 16.17
CA LYS A 29 0.82 -9.70 17.50
C LYS A 29 -0.65 -10.13 17.43
N ASN A 30 -1.33 -9.83 16.33
CA ASN A 30 -2.71 -10.22 16.06
C ASN A 30 -2.84 -11.54 15.26
N GLY A 31 -1.73 -12.24 15.01
CA GLY A 31 -1.69 -13.52 14.28
C GLY A 31 -1.80 -13.37 12.76
N ILE A 32 -1.49 -12.19 12.21
CA ILE A 32 -1.45 -11.95 10.77
C ILE A 32 0.00 -12.06 10.29
N GLU A 33 0.28 -12.92 9.30
CA GLU A 33 1.61 -13.02 8.70
C GLU A 33 1.94 -11.72 7.94
N THR A 34 3.18 -11.25 8.04
CA THR A 34 3.63 -10.07 7.31
C THR A 34 4.89 -10.34 6.49
N GLU A 35 5.03 -9.62 5.39
CA GLU A 35 6.25 -9.63 4.57
C GLU A 35 6.53 -8.21 4.08
N ILE A 36 7.71 -7.66 4.40
CA ILE A 36 8.15 -6.35 3.90
C ILE A 36 8.94 -6.55 2.60
N ILE A 37 8.44 -5.99 1.51
CA ILE A 37 9.04 -5.99 0.19
C ILE A 37 9.75 -4.65 -0.02
N GLN A 38 11.06 -4.72 -0.24
CA GLN A 38 11.89 -3.55 -0.49
C GLN A 38 11.87 -3.20 -1.99
N VAL A 39 11.45 -1.97 -2.31
CA VAL A 39 11.56 -1.45 -3.69
C VAL A 39 13.03 -1.30 -4.11
N GLY A 40 13.90 -0.91 -3.18
CA GLY A 40 15.34 -0.83 -3.40
C GLY A 40 15.80 0.51 -3.96
N THR A 41 17.09 0.58 -4.32
CA THR A 41 17.75 1.77 -4.89
C THR A 41 17.86 1.73 -6.41
N GLN A 42 17.52 0.60 -7.03
CA GLN A 42 17.60 0.43 -8.47
C GLN A 42 16.48 1.22 -9.16
N PRO A 43 16.75 1.90 -10.29
CA PRO A 43 15.73 2.68 -10.98
C PRO A 43 14.48 1.85 -11.30
N ILE A 44 13.33 2.29 -10.79
CA ILE A 44 12.02 1.75 -11.13
C ILE A 44 11.41 2.66 -12.19
N ALA A 45 11.32 2.16 -13.42
CA ALA A 45 10.72 2.89 -14.52
C ALA A 45 9.22 3.09 -14.30
N GLY A 46 8.71 4.27 -14.63
CA GLY A 46 7.28 4.55 -14.64
C GLY A 46 6.50 3.72 -15.67
N CYS A 47 5.18 3.68 -15.51
CA CYS A 47 4.30 3.13 -16.52
C CYS A 47 4.35 3.99 -17.79
N ILE A 48 4.52 3.36 -18.95
CA ILE A 48 4.57 4.05 -20.26
C ILE A 48 3.26 3.94 -21.06
N GLY A 49 2.17 3.45 -20.44
CA GLY A 49 0.86 3.35 -21.09
C GLY A 49 0.76 2.34 -22.25
N CYS A 50 1.71 1.40 -22.37
CA CYS A 50 1.78 0.46 -23.50
C CYS A 50 0.70 -0.63 -23.52
N ASN A 51 -0.10 -0.79 -22.45
CA ASN A 51 -1.17 -1.77 -22.33
C ASN A 51 -0.77 -3.27 -22.40
N ALA A 52 0.53 -3.60 -22.39
CA ALA A 52 0.99 -4.98 -22.41
C ALA A 52 0.41 -5.83 -21.25
N CYS A 53 0.24 -5.23 -20.07
CA CYS A 53 -0.33 -5.90 -18.90
C CYS A 53 -1.82 -6.25 -19.05
N LEU A 54 -2.57 -5.57 -19.91
CA LEU A 54 -3.97 -5.91 -20.16
C LEU A 54 -4.12 -7.23 -20.94
N LYS A 55 -3.09 -7.62 -21.69
CA LYS A 55 -3.05 -8.88 -22.44
C LYS A 55 -2.38 -9.98 -21.65
N ASN A 56 -1.27 -9.67 -20.98
CA ASN A 56 -0.38 -10.67 -20.41
C ASN A 56 -0.57 -10.87 -18.89
N GLY A 57 -1.40 -10.04 -18.24
CA GLY A 57 -1.57 -10.05 -16.78
C GLY A 57 -0.38 -9.50 -15.97
N LYS A 58 0.76 -9.20 -16.60
CA LYS A 58 1.97 -8.65 -15.98
C LYS A 58 2.65 -7.55 -16.80
N CYS A 59 3.56 -6.79 -16.20
CA CYS A 59 4.36 -5.81 -16.94
C CYS A 59 5.36 -6.53 -17.86
N PHE A 60 5.71 -5.94 -19.01
CA PHE A 60 6.78 -6.45 -19.86
C PHE A 60 8.18 -6.23 -19.27
N ARG A 61 8.30 -5.27 -18.33
CA ARG A 61 9.54 -5.02 -17.60
C ARG A 61 9.66 -6.07 -16.50
N GLU A 62 10.75 -6.83 -16.52
CA GLU A 62 11.04 -7.84 -15.51
C GLU A 62 11.86 -7.21 -14.38
N ASP A 63 11.16 -6.77 -13.33
CA ASP A 63 11.73 -6.23 -12.10
C ASP A 63 10.84 -6.57 -10.90
N GLY A 64 11.17 -6.02 -9.72
CA GLY A 64 10.46 -6.29 -8.46
C GLY A 64 8.96 -6.00 -8.47
N VAL A 65 8.43 -5.27 -9.47
CA VAL A 65 6.98 -5.09 -9.62
C VAL A 65 6.29 -6.40 -9.99
N ASN A 66 6.85 -7.17 -10.93
CA ASN A 66 6.25 -8.44 -11.34
C ASN A 66 6.33 -9.47 -10.20
N GLU A 67 7.43 -9.50 -9.44
CA GLU A 67 7.55 -10.36 -8.25
C GLU A 67 6.49 -10.00 -7.21
N PHE A 68 6.29 -8.72 -6.92
CA PHE A 68 5.23 -8.27 -6.01
C PHE A 68 3.84 -8.67 -6.50
N VAL A 69 3.55 -8.50 -7.78
CA VAL A 69 2.25 -8.86 -8.37
C VAL A 69 1.96 -10.34 -8.21
N GLU A 70 2.96 -11.21 -8.36
CA GLU A 70 2.79 -12.64 -8.12
C GLU A 70 2.48 -12.95 -6.64
N LYS A 71 3.20 -12.33 -5.71
CA LYS A 71 2.92 -12.46 -4.25
C LYS A 71 1.55 -11.88 -3.87
N ALA A 72 1.10 -10.82 -4.55
CA ALA A 72 -0.17 -10.15 -4.27
C ALA A 72 -1.40 -11.05 -4.55
N LYS A 73 -1.26 -12.10 -5.36
CA LYS A 73 -2.33 -13.06 -5.64
C LYS A 73 -2.83 -13.76 -4.36
N THR A 74 -1.91 -14.14 -3.49
CA THR A 74 -2.20 -14.88 -2.25
C THR A 74 -2.25 -14.00 -1.00
N ALA A 75 -1.92 -12.72 -1.12
CA ALA A 75 -2.05 -11.77 -0.01
C ALA A 75 -3.52 -11.41 0.28
N ASP A 76 -3.83 -11.16 1.54
CA ASP A 76 -5.16 -10.75 2.01
C ASP A 76 -5.28 -9.23 2.22
N GLY A 77 -4.16 -8.52 2.40
CA GLY A 77 -4.13 -7.07 2.58
C GLY A 77 -2.77 -6.45 2.24
N PHE A 78 -2.72 -5.11 2.18
CA PHE A 78 -1.54 -4.39 1.72
C PHE A 78 -1.28 -3.11 2.52
N VAL A 79 -0.01 -2.82 2.80
CA VAL A 79 0.45 -1.52 3.34
C VAL A 79 1.55 -0.96 2.44
N PHE A 80 1.37 0.24 1.89
CA PHE A 80 2.37 0.87 1.04
C PHE A 80 3.03 2.05 1.74
N GLY A 81 4.34 1.97 1.99
CA GLY A 81 5.12 3.00 2.64
C GLY A 81 5.89 3.87 1.66
N SER A 82 5.92 5.18 1.89
CA SER A 82 6.71 6.10 1.07
C SER A 82 7.42 7.17 1.91
N PRO A 83 8.67 7.54 1.59
CA PRO A 83 9.20 8.81 2.04
C PRO A 83 8.57 9.97 1.25
N VAL A 84 8.40 11.12 1.90
CA VAL A 84 7.90 12.34 1.26
C VAL A 84 9.04 13.07 0.55
N HIS A 85 8.96 13.17 -0.78
CA HIS A 85 9.88 13.90 -1.63
C HIS A 85 9.16 15.09 -2.26
N TYR A 86 9.64 16.32 -2.03
CA TYR A 86 9.04 17.55 -2.55
C TYR A 86 7.52 17.64 -2.32
N ALA A 87 7.08 17.33 -1.08
CA ALA A 87 5.69 17.33 -0.66
C ALA A 87 4.75 16.35 -1.39
N SER A 88 5.29 15.26 -1.92
CA SER A 88 4.52 14.16 -2.52
C SER A 88 5.18 12.80 -2.22
N ALA A 89 4.52 11.71 -2.59
CA ALA A 89 5.10 10.38 -2.46
C ALA A 89 6.35 10.25 -3.35
N SER A 90 7.29 9.40 -2.96
CA SER A 90 8.51 9.17 -3.74
C SER A 90 8.21 8.68 -5.16
N GLY A 91 8.97 9.16 -6.15
CA GLY A 91 8.83 8.69 -7.53
C GLY A 91 9.03 7.18 -7.70
N MET A 92 9.78 6.56 -6.78
CA MET A 92 9.99 5.11 -6.72
C MET A 92 8.70 4.37 -6.39
N ILE A 93 7.98 4.79 -5.33
CA ILE A 93 6.72 4.11 -4.97
C ILE A 93 5.65 4.36 -6.03
N THR A 94 5.55 5.58 -6.59
CA THR A 94 4.50 5.87 -7.58
C THR A 94 4.74 5.08 -8.87
N SER A 95 5.98 5.01 -9.34
CA SER A 95 6.36 4.20 -10.52
C SER A 95 6.13 2.70 -10.30
N PHE A 96 6.33 2.23 -9.07
CA PHE A 96 6.02 0.85 -8.67
C PHE A 96 4.51 0.61 -8.70
N LEU A 97 3.72 1.46 -8.02
CA LEU A 97 2.28 1.29 -7.86
C LEU A 97 1.52 1.46 -9.17
N ASP A 98 1.89 2.43 -10.02
CA ASP A 98 1.28 2.61 -11.34
C ASP A 98 1.35 1.31 -12.15
N ARG A 99 2.51 0.65 -12.11
CA ARG A 99 2.70 -0.62 -12.82
C ARG A 99 2.08 -1.80 -12.08
N ALA A 100 2.03 -1.81 -10.75
CA ALA A 100 1.42 -2.88 -9.96
C ALA A 100 -0.11 -2.88 -10.04
N PHE A 101 -0.75 -1.72 -10.11
CA PHE A 101 -2.22 -1.59 -10.13
C PHE A 101 -2.80 -1.56 -11.55
N TYR A 102 -2.14 -0.86 -12.49
CA TYR A 102 -2.70 -0.69 -13.83
C TYR A 102 -2.91 -2.03 -14.54
N GLY A 103 -4.14 -2.26 -15.01
CA GLY A 103 -4.54 -3.51 -15.67
C GLY A 103 -4.65 -4.73 -14.75
N LYS A 104 -4.53 -4.55 -13.43
CA LYS A 104 -4.49 -5.64 -12.44
C LYS A 104 -5.40 -5.37 -11.23
N SER A 105 -6.37 -4.46 -11.37
CA SER A 105 -7.32 -4.06 -10.31
C SER A 105 -7.98 -5.25 -9.61
N ALA A 106 -8.38 -6.28 -10.37
CA ALA A 106 -9.04 -7.47 -9.83
C ALA A 106 -8.23 -8.22 -8.77
N LEU A 107 -6.89 -8.10 -8.77
CA LEU A 107 -6.05 -8.74 -7.74
C LEU A 107 -6.19 -8.09 -6.36
N PHE A 108 -6.63 -6.82 -6.32
CA PHE A 108 -6.71 -5.99 -5.13
C PHE A 108 -8.13 -5.74 -4.63
N GLN A 109 -9.14 -5.89 -5.49
CA GLN A 109 -10.55 -5.63 -5.15
C GLN A 109 -10.98 -6.40 -3.90
N GLY A 110 -11.64 -5.70 -2.98
CA GLY A 110 -12.12 -6.26 -1.71
C GLY A 110 -11.03 -6.60 -0.68
N LYS A 111 -9.75 -6.50 -1.02
CA LYS A 111 -8.63 -6.68 -0.09
C LYS A 111 -8.31 -5.34 0.58
N PRO A 112 -8.25 -5.25 1.93
CA PRO A 112 -7.98 -3.99 2.61
C PRO A 112 -6.59 -3.45 2.28
N GLY A 113 -6.52 -2.13 2.10
CA GLY A 113 -5.30 -1.40 1.78
C GLY A 113 -5.07 -0.23 2.73
N ALA A 114 -3.81 0.04 3.04
CA ALA A 114 -3.39 1.25 3.74
C ALA A 114 -2.11 1.80 3.11
N CYS A 115 -1.83 3.08 3.35
CA CYS A 115 -0.52 3.65 3.12
C CYS A 115 0.03 4.27 4.39
N ILE A 116 1.37 4.35 4.48
CA ILE A 116 2.07 5.15 5.48
C ILE A 116 3.03 6.11 4.78
N VAL A 117 3.25 7.27 5.38
CA VAL A 117 4.21 8.26 4.85
C VAL A 117 5.18 8.69 5.94
N SER A 118 6.44 8.89 5.55
CA SER A 118 7.47 9.42 6.44
C SER A 118 7.98 10.74 5.91
N CYS A 119 7.98 11.78 6.74
CA CYS A 119 8.48 13.10 6.35
C CYS A 119 9.31 13.74 7.47
N ARG A 120 10.18 14.70 7.13
CA ARG A 120 10.93 15.46 8.15
C ARG A 120 10.06 16.50 8.85
N ARG A 121 9.13 17.15 8.12
CA ARG A 121 8.35 18.30 8.63
C ARG A 121 6.99 18.51 7.95
N GLY A 122 6.88 18.27 6.64
CA GLY A 122 5.66 18.61 5.91
C GLY A 122 5.53 17.86 4.59
N GLY A 123 4.36 18.02 3.94
CA GLY A 123 4.00 17.32 2.70
C GLY A 123 3.40 15.93 2.89
N ALA A 124 3.19 15.51 4.14
CA ALA A 124 2.63 14.20 4.45
C ALA A 124 1.16 14.06 4.01
N SER A 125 0.32 15.09 4.16
CA SER A 125 -1.08 15.05 3.69
C SER A 125 -1.18 14.83 2.19
N ALA A 126 -0.45 15.61 1.39
CA ALA A 126 -0.45 15.48 -0.06
C ALA A 126 0.08 14.11 -0.53
N ALA A 127 1.14 13.58 0.10
CA ALA A 127 1.63 12.23 -0.18
C ALA A 127 0.63 11.13 0.22
N PHE A 128 0.00 11.27 1.39
CA PHE A 128 -1.04 10.36 1.88
C PHE A 128 -2.25 10.35 0.94
N ASP A 129 -2.73 11.52 0.51
CA ASP A 129 -3.84 11.66 -0.43
C ASP A 129 -3.51 11.04 -1.80
N GLN A 130 -2.27 11.24 -2.28
CA GLN A 130 -1.81 10.65 -3.52
C GLN A 130 -1.86 9.11 -3.47
N LEU A 131 -1.38 8.51 -2.38
CA LEU A 131 -1.32 7.05 -2.24
C LEU A 131 -2.72 6.43 -2.02
N ASN A 132 -3.62 7.10 -1.30
CA ASN A 132 -4.99 6.60 -1.08
C ASN A 132 -5.81 6.47 -2.37
N LYS A 133 -5.46 7.21 -3.43
CA LYS A 133 -6.12 7.09 -4.74
C LYS A 133 -5.99 5.69 -5.33
N TYR A 134 -4.87 4.99 -5.11
CA TYR A 134 -4.73 3.62 -5.60
C TYR A 134 -5.79 2.69 -4.99
N PHE A 135 -6.09 2.83 -3.69
CA PHE A 135 -7.05 1.96 -3.01
C PHE A 135 -8.49 2.24 -3.46
N THR A 136 -8.84 3.52 -3.49
CA THR A 136 -10.21 3.97 -3.81
C THR A 136 -10.58 3.73 -5.27
N ILE A 137 -9.63 3.88 -6.21
CA ILE A 137 -9.83 3.53 -7.62
C ILE A 137 -10.00 2.01 -7.81
N ASN A 138 -9.40 1.18 -6.94
CA ASN A 138 -9.39 -0.27 -7.07
C ASN A 138 -10.39 -0.99 -6.16
N CYS A 139 -11.40 -0.29 -5.62
CA CYS A 139 -12.43 -0.85 -4.74
C CYS A 139 -11.84 -1.62 -3.55
N MET A 140 -10.75 -1.11 -2.98
CA MET A 140 -10.15 -1.64 -1.76
C MET A 140 -10.77 -0.95 -0.54
N PRO A 141 -11.16 -1.70 0.51
CA PRO A 141 -11.45 -1.09 1.81
C PRO A 141 -10.21 -0.35 2.34
N VAL A 142 -10.34 0.96 2.56
CA VAL A 142 -9.22 1.77 3.10
C VAL A 142 -9.18 1.61 4.61
N VAL A 143 -8.05 1.12 5.14
CA VAL A 143 -7.85 0.99 6.58
C VAL A 143 -7.34 2.31 7.15
N SER A 144 -8.11 2.93 8.04
CA SER A 144 -7.70 4.10 8.80
C SER A 144 -7.04 3.72 10.13
N SER A 145 -6.22 4.63 10.64
CA SER A 145 -5.75 4.60 12.04
C SER A 145 -6.52 5.62 12.89
N GLN A 146 -6.04 5.88 14.11
CA GLN A 146 -6.51 6.95 15.01
C GLN A 146 -6.18 8.37 14.51
N TYR A 147 -5.28 8.47 13.52
CA TYR A 147 -4.97 9.71 12.80
C TYR A 147 -4.48 9.36 11.38
N TRP A 148 -4.13 10.35 10.57
CA TRP A 148 -3.50 10.08 9.27
C TRP A 148 -2.17 9.38 9.45
N ASN A 149 -1.91 8.39 8.60
CA ASN A 149 -0.82 7.42 8.75
C ASN A 149 0.55 8.03 8.39
N GLN A 150 1.03 8.95 9.22
CA GLN A 150 2.27 9.68 9.01
C GLN A 150 3.19 9.58 10.21
N VAL A 151 4.50 9.57 9.96
CA VAL A 151 5.54 9.70 10.98
C VAL A 151 6.50 10.83 10.63
N HIS A 152 7.08 11.43 11.66
CA HIS A 152 8.07 12.51 11.54
C HIS A 152 9.45 12.08 12.04
N GLY A 153 10.49 12.39 11.26
CA GLY A 153 11.87 12.12 11.65
C GLY A 153 12.82 12.13 10.45
N ASN A 154 14.07 12.53 10.69
CA ASN A 154 15.16 12.50 9.71
C ASN A 154 15.97 11.20 9.77
N THR A 155 15.92 10.48 10.90
CA THR A 155 16.54 9.16 11.09
C THR A 155 15.54 8.16 11.67
N PRO A 156 15.81 6.83 11.58
CA PRO A 156 15.02 5.80 12.25
C PRO A 156 14.82 6.05 13.76
N GLU A 157 15.85 6.55 14.43
CA GLU A 157 15.83 6.85 15.87
C GLU A 157 14.90 8.02 16.17
N GLU A 158 14.89 9.06 15.33
CA GLU A 158 13.96 10.18 15.46
C GLU A 158 12.51 9.75 15.18
N VAL A 159 12.28 8.89 14.19
CA VAL A 159 10.94 8.33 13.94
C VAL A 159 10.39 7.60 15.17
N LYS A 160 11.25 6.85 15.88
CA LYS A 160 10.84 6.18 17.14
C LYS A 160 10.49 7.17 18.26
N GLN A 161 10.97 8.41 18.19
CA GLN A 161 10.65 9.47 19.15
C GLN A 161 9.34 10.19 18.80
N ASP A 162 8.82 10.06 17.57
CA ASP A 162 7.47 10.49 17.21
C ASP A 162 6.44 9.53 17.83
N LEU A 163 6.18 9.70 19.13
CA LEU A 163 5.33 8.78 19.90
C LEU A 163 3.91 8.67 19.35
N GLU A 164 3.36 9.78 18.83
CA GLU A 164 2.04 9.81 18.20
C GLU A 164 2.04 9.10 16.84
N GLY A 165 3.06 9.35 16.01
CA GLY A 165 3.25 8.63 14.75
C GLY A 165 3.40 7.12 14.96
N MET A 166 4.21 6.71 15.94
CA MET A 166 4.41 5.29 16.27
C MET A 166 3.13 4.65 16.85
N GLN A 167 2.35 5.38 17.66
CA GLN A 167 1.03 4.91 18.10
C GLN A 167 0.08 4.75 16.92
N THR A 168 0.09 5.70 15.99
CA THR A 168 -0.70 5.65 14.75
C THR A 168 -0.33 4.42 13.92
N MET A 169 0.94 4.02 13.83
CA MET A 169 1.35 2.79 13.13
C MET A 169 0.84 1.52 13.83
N ARG A 170 0.96 1.44 15.16
CA ARG A 170 0.41 0.29 15.92
C ARG A 170 -1.10 0.16 15.75
N THR A 171 -1.82 1.27 15.88
CA THR A 171 -3.28 1.30 15.73
C THR A 171 -3.69 0.94 14.30
N LEU A 172 -2.93 1.36 13.28
CA LEU A 172 -3.17 0.97 11.89
C LEU A 172 -3.07 -0.55 11.72
N GLY A 173 -2.02 -1.17 12.26
CA GLY A 173 -1.85 -2.63 12.20
C GLY A 173 -2.97 -3.39 12.93
N ASN A 174 -3.37 -2.92 14.11
CA ASN A 174 -4.50 -3.49 14.86
C ASN A 174 -5.81 -3.38 14.08
N ASN A 175 -6.11 -2.22 13.51
CA ASN A 175 -7.33 -1.99 12.73
C ASN A 175 -7.36 -2.84 11.45
N MET A 176 -6.21 -2.99 10.77
CA MET A 176 -6.11 -3.87 9.60
C MET A 176 -6.35 -5.33 9.99
N ALA A 177 -5.74 -5.80 11.09
CA ALA A 177 -5.97 -7.16 11.57
C ALA A 177 -7.44 -7.42 11.93
N TRP A 178 -8.10 -6.46 12.58
CA TRP A 178 -9.53 -6.53 12.86
C TRP A 178 -10.35 -6.62 11.58
N LEU A 179 -10.12 -5.73 10.61
CA LEU A 179 -10.88 -5.71 9.36
C LEU A 179 -10.69 -6.99 8.55
N LEU A 180 -9.46 -7.52 8.49
CA LEU A 180 -9.18 -8.81 7.85
C LEU A 180 -9.97 -9.95 8.49
N LYS A 181 -10.01 -10.01 9.84
CA LYS A 181 -10.81 -10.99 10.59
C LYS A 181 -12.31 -10.83 10.31
N CYS A 182 -12.81 -9.59 10.24
CA CYS A 182 -14.20 -9.30 9.89
C CYS A 182 -14.55 -9.75 8.47
N ILE A 183 -13.69 -9.48 7.48
CA ILE A 183 -13.88 -9.94 6.09
C ILE A 183 -13.89 -11.46 6.03
N ALA A 184 -12.96 -12.13 6.73
CA ALA A 184 -12.92 -13.60 6.79
C ALA A 184 -14.18 -14.19 7.44
N ALA A 185 -14.63 -13.60 8.55
CA ALA A 185 -15.87 -14.00 9.21
C ALA A 185 -17.10 -13.78 8.33
N GLY A 186 -17.18 -12.64 7.63
CA GLY A 186 -18.22 -12.33 6.66
C GLY A 186 -18.30 -13.37 5.54
N LYS A 187 -17.15 -13.70 4.93
CA LYS A 187 -17.07 -14.77 3.91
C LYS A 187 -17.55 -16.12 4.46
N ALA A 188 -17.15 -16.49 5.68
CA ALA A 188 -17.60 -17.74 6.30
C ALA A 188 -19.12 -17.74 6.60
N ALA A 189 -19.72 -16.57 6.79
CA ALA A 189 -21.15 -16.38 6.96
C ALA A 189 -21.92 -16.21 5.63
N GLY A 190 -21.27 -16.33 4.47
CA GLY A 190 -21.89 -16.16 3.16
C GLY A 190 -22.10 -14.70 2.73
N VAL A 191 -21.38 -13.75 3.34
CA VAL A 191 -21.34 -12.35 2.90
C VAL A 191 -20.26 -12.20 1.83
N ASP A 192 -20.68 -12.26 0.57
CA ASP A 192 -19.79 -12.11 -0.58
C ASP A 192 -19.48 -10.64 -0.90
N PHE A 193 -18.40 -10.44 -1.66
CA PHE A 193 -18.09 -9.11 -2.20
C PHE A 193 -19.17 -8.71 -3.23
N PRO A 194 -19.68 -7.46 -3.21
CA PRO A 194 -20.80 -7.06 -4.05
C PRO A 194 -20.56 -7.27 -5.55
N GLU A 195 -21.59 -7.75 -6.25
CA GLU A 195 -21.60 -7.78 -7.71
C GLU A 195 -21.61 -6.35 -8.27
N ARG A 196 -20.87 -6.14 -9.37
CA ARG A 196 -20.76 -4.84 -10.01
C ARG A 196 -21.67 -4.74 -11.22
N GLU A 197 -22.30 -3.60 -11.39
CA GLU A 197 -22.97 -3.27 -12.64
C GLU A 197 -21.97 -3.12 -13.80
N PRO A 198 -22.42 -3.29 -15.06
CA PRO A 198 -21.62 -2.99 -16.23
C PRO A 198 -21.10 -1.55 -16.22
N ALA A 199 -19.80 -1.37 -16.45
CA ALA A 199 -19.18 -0.04 -16.42
C ALA A 199 -19.69 0.87 -17.55
N GLN A 200 -20.21 2.04 -17.20
CA GLN A 200 -20.61 3.08 -18.15
C GLN A 200 -19.49 4.11 -18.31
N LYS A 201 -18.84 4.14 -19.47
CA LYS A 201 -17.79 5.13 -19.77
C LYS A 201 -18.37 6.30 -20.54
N THR A 202 -18.17 7.51 -20.03
CA THR A 202 -18.47 8.76 -20.74
C THR A 202 -17.16 9.41 -21.15
N ASN A 203 -16.96 9.61 -22.45
CA ASN A 203 -15.81 10.35 -22.97
C ASN A 203 -16.33 11.60 -23.70
N PHE A 204 -15.92 12.77 -23.22
CA PHE A 204 -16.30 14.07 -23.80
C PHE A 204 -15.37 14.51 -24.93
N ILE A 205 -14.22 13.86 -25.10
CA ILE A 205 -13.26 14.10 -26.18
C ILE A 205 -13.33 12.90 -27.12
N ARG A 206 -13.91 13.12 -28.32
CA ARG A 206 -14.06 12.09 -29.35
C ARG A 206 -12.80 11.92 -30.17
#